data_AF-A0A941VPV8-F1
#
_entry.id   AF-A0A941VPV8-F1
#
_cell.length_a   1.000
_cell.length_b   1.000
_cell.length_c   1.000
_cell.angle_alpha   90.00
_cell.angle_beta   90.00
_cell.angle_gamma   90.00
#
_symmetry.space_group_name_H-M   'P 1'
#
loop_
_entity.id
_entity.type
_entity.pdbx_description
1 polymer ?
#
loop_
_entity_poly.entity_id
_entity_poly.type
_entity_poly.pdbx_seq_one_letter_code
_entity_poly.pdbx_strand_id
1 'polypeptide(L)'
;VEKRLYVRLAGADSAVWAAARTIGGEEVNNAAEFWRNIRDQRDVFFSGDPPVWRLSLTPTAPGPDVPGPQLVEWGGALRWLKSDADATHIRNAARKADGHATLFRRGHSHAGAFHPLPEALMQLHKRVKQAMDPAGILNRGRMYSDL
;
A
#
# COMPACT_ATOMS: atom_id res chain seq x y z
N VAL A 1 2.53 16.05 -8.65
CA VAL A 1 1.67 14.86 -8.84
C VAL A 1 0.33 15.36 -9.30
N GLU A 2 -0.05 15.06 -10.54
CA GLU A 2 -1.28 15.55 -11.12
C GLU A 2 -2.49 14.94 -10.39
N LYS A 3 -3.44 15.77 -9.97
CA LYS A 3 -4.67 15.36 -9.27
C LYS A 3 -5.65 14.70 -10.25
N ARG A 4 -5.29 13.53 -10.79
CA ARG A 4 -6.12 12.77 -11.74
C ARG A 4 -6.79 11.57 -11.05
N LEU A 5 -8.04 11.31 -11.41
CA LEU A 5 -8.78 10.11 -11.04
C LEU A 5 -8.96 9.25 -12.29
N TYR A 6 -8.54 7.99 -12.21
CA TYR A 6 -8.74 7.01 -13.27
C TYR A 6 -9.81 6.01 -12.84
N VAL A 7 -10.79 5.78 -13.70
CA VAL A 7 -11.89 4.85 -13.45
C VAL A 7 -11.95 3.83 -14.58
N ARG A 8 -12.15 2.55 -14.23
CA ARG A 8 -12.43 1.49 -15.20
C ARG A 8 -13.84 0.97 -14.97
N LEU A 9 -14.71 1.19 -15.95
CA LEU A 9 -16.07 0.67 -15.96
C LEU A 9 -16.09 -0.71 -16.61
N ALA A 10 -16.93 -1.61 -16.09
CA ALA A 10 -17.12 -2.95 -16.64
C ALA A 10 -18.58 -3.37 -16.48
N GLY A 11 -19.13 -4.01 -17.51
CA GLY A 11 -20.54 -4.41 -17.59
C GLY A 11 -20.98 -4.55 -19.03
N ALA A 12 -22.30 -4.63 -19.26
CA ALA A 12 -22.86 -4.56 -20.60
C ALA A 12 -22.52 -3.23 -21.28
N ASP A 13 -22.20 -3.27 -22.58
CA ASP A 13 -21.73 -2.11 -23.34
C ASP A 13 -22.64 -0.88 -23.18
N SER A 14 -23.96 -1.05 -23.28
CA SER A 14 -24.92 0.04 -23.13
C SER A 14 -24.87 0.71 -21.75
N ALA A 15 -24.71 -0.08 -20.68
CA ALA A 15 -24.59 0.43 -19.31
C ALA A 15 -23.24 1.13 -19.09
N VAL A 16 -22.15 0.59 -19.64
CA VAL A 16 -20.81 1.23 -19.58
C VAL A 16 -20.85 2.59 -20.30
N TRP A 17 -21.40 2.64 -21.51
CA TRP A 17 -21.53 3.90 -22.27
C TRP A 17 -22.41 4.94 -21.57
N ALA A 18 -23.53 4.51 -20.99
CA ALA A 18 -24.39 5.41 -20.22
C ALA A 18 -23.65 5.98 -19.01
N ALA A 19 -23.00 5.13 -18.21
CA ALA A 19 -22.23 5.55 -17.04
C ALA A 19 -21.05 6.46 -17.40
N ALA A 20 -20.31 6.16 -18.48
CA ALA A 20 -19.20 6.99 -18.94
C ALA A 20 -19.67 8.40 -19.31
N ARG A 21 -20.82 8.53 -19.99
CA ARG A 21 -21.40 9.85 -20.33
C ARG A 21 -21.85 10.63 -19.10
N THR A 22 -22.40 9.96 -18.09
CA THR A 22 -22.83 10.60 -16.85
C THR A 22 -21.65 11.04 -15.98
N ILE A 23 -20.61 10.21 -15.86
CA ILE A 23 -19.40 10.51 -15.07
C ILE A 23 -18.57 11.59 -15.76
N GLY A 24 -18.51 11.57 -17.09
CA GLY A 24 -17.64 12.43 -17.89
C GLY A 24 -16.17 11.99 -17.85
N GLY A 25 -15.29 12.85 -18.36
CA GLY A 25 -13.86 12.58 -18.50
C GLY A 25 -13.45 12.19 -19.91
N GLU A 26 -12.22 11.70 -20.05
CA GLU A 26 -11.60 11.35 -21.32
C GLU A 26 -11.22 9.87 -21.33
N GLU A 27 -11.35 9.22 -22.49
CA GLU A 27 -10.89 7.86 -22.66
C GLU A 27 -9.36 7.80 -22.58
N VAL A 28 -8.85 6.84 -21.81
CA VAL A 28 -7.41 6.65 -21.65
C VAL A 28 -6.86 5.85 -22.83
N ASN A 29 -6.03 6.49 -23.65
CA ASN A 29 -5.26 5.78 -24.68
C ASN A 29 -4.43 4.65 -24.07
N ASN A 30 -4.39 3.48 -24.73
CA ASN A 30 -3.69 2.29 -24.24
C ASN A 30 -4.08 1.86 -22.81
N ALA A 31 -5.36 2.04 -22.43
CA ALA A 31 -5.87 1.72 -21.09
C ALA A 31 -5.45 0.34 -20.57
N ALA A 32 -5.44 -0.69 -21.42
CA ALA A 32 -5.02 -2.04 -21.01
C ALA A 32 -3.57 -2.08 -20.51
N GLU A 33 -2.65 -1.36 -21.17
CA GLU A 33 -1.26 -1.25 -20.73
C GLU A 33 -1.13 -0.42 -19.46
N PHE A 34 -1.82 0.72 -19.41
CA PHE A 34 -1.89 1.57 -18.22
C PHE A 34 -2.28 0.76 -16.98
N TRP A 35 -3.39 0.02 -17.04
CA TRP A 35 -3.86 -0.79 -15.91
C TRP A 35 -2.91 -1.95 -15.54
N ARG A 36 -2.23 -2.56 -16.52
CA ARG A 36 -1.19 -3.56 -16.24
C ARG A 36 0.00 -2.93 -15.51
N ASN A 37 0.44 -1.75 -15.92
CA ASN A 37 1.58 -1.05 -15.30
C ASN A 37 1.27 -0.64 -13.86
N ILE A 38 0.04 -0.22 -13.56
CA ILE A 38 -0.40 0.05 -12.19
C ILE A 38 -0.42 -1.26 -11.38
N ARG A 39 -1.10 -2.31 -11.87
CA ARG A 39 -1.19 -3.62 -11.20
C ARG A 39 0.18 -4.22 -10.86
N ASP A 40 1.10 -4.16 -11.82
CA ASP A 40 2.42 -4.78 -11.74
C ASP A 40 3.49 -3.82 -11.16
N GLN A 41 3.07 -2.67 -10.63
CA GLN A 41 3.91 -1.61 -10.04
C GLN A 41 5.07 -1.16 -10.96
N ARG A 42 4.80 -1.04 -12.26
CA ARG A 42 5.72 -0.56 -13.29
C ARG A 42 5.52 0.92 -13.66
N ASP A 43 4.48 1.54 -13.14
CA ASP A 43 4.26 2.98 -13.33
C ASP A 43 5.44 3.83 -12.80
N VAL A 44 5.62 5.03 -13.34
CA VAL A 44 6.68 5.97 -12.90
C VAL A 44 6.57 6.30 -11.40
N PHE A 45 5.38 6.23 -10.82
CA PHE A 45 5.19 6.32 -9.38
C PHE A 45 6.01 5.27 -8.61
N PHE A 46 6.33 4.12 -9.18
CA PHE A 46 7.13 3.08 -8.52
C PHE A 46 8.59 3.04 -8.98
N SER A 47 9.07 3.95 -9.83
CA SER A 47 10.49 3.97 -10.25
C SER A 47 11.39 4.69 -9.22
N GLY A 48 12.70 4.58 -9.38
CA GLY A 48 13.68 5.26 -8.52
C GLY A 48 13.97 4.56 -7.20
N ASP A 49 14.79 5.23 -6.38
CA ASP A 49 15.34 4.69 -5.14
C ASP A 49 14.60 5.03 -3.83
N PRO A 50 13.70 6.05 -3.74
CA PRO A 50 13.03 6.32 -2.48
C PRO A 50 12.22 5.13 -1.92
N PRO A 51 12.13 4.99 -0.59
CA PRO A 51 11.31 3.97 0.07
C PRO A 51 9.85 4.09 -0.37
N VAL A 52 9.25 2.96 -0.73
CA VAL A 52 7.83 2.85 -1.06
C VAL A 52 7.11 2.12 0.06
N TRP A 53 6.12 2.81 0.63
CA TRP A 53 5.27 2.32 1.69
C TRP A 53 3.89 1.94 1.14
N ARG A 54 3.37 0.83 1.65
CA ARG A 54 2.00 0.36 1.42
C ARG A 54 1.17 0.66 2.67
N LEU A 55 0.29 1.65 2.58
CA LEU A 55 -0.63 2.02 3.66
C LEU A 55 -1.98 1.39 3.37
N SER A 56 -2.44 0.53 4.27
CA SER A 56 -3.78 -0.03 4.25
C SER A 56 -4.60 0.70 5.31
N LEU A 57 -5.54 1.53 4.88
CA LEU A 57 -6.32 2.44 5.73
C LEU A 57 -7.81 2.19 5.52
N THR A 58 -8.64 2.74 6.39
CA THR A 58 -10.08 2.86 6.13
C THR A 58 -10.30 3.73 4.85
N PRO A 59 -11.16 3.32 3.89
CA PRO A 59 -11.35 4.04 2.63
C PRO A 59 -11.65 5.54 2.80
N THR A 60 -12.45 5.87 3.82
CA THR A 60 -12.90 7.23 4.15
C THR A 60 -11.97 7.98 5.10
N ALA A 61 -10.86 7.38 5.52
CA ALA A 61 -9.90 8.05 6.39
C ALA A 61 -9.33 9.31 5.71
N PRO A 62 -9.06 10.38 6.47
CA PRO A 62 -8.32 11.54 5.95
C PRO A 62 -6.97 11.15 5.32
N GLY A 63 -6.40 12.05 4.53
CA GLY A 63 -4.99 11.93 4.10
C GLY A 63 -4.08 11.72 5.31
N PRO A 64 -3.23 10.67 5.36
CA PRO A 64 -2.25 10.58 6.43
C PRO A 64 -1.33 11.80 6.35
N ASP A 65 -1.08 12.43 7.49
CA ASP A 65 -0.18 13.57 7.63
C ASP A 65 1.27 13.08 7.55
N VAL A 66 1.70 12.79 6.33
CA VAL A 66 3.04 12.29 5.98
C VAL A 66 3.50 12.94 4.67
N PRO A 67 4.76 13.38 4.58
CA PRO A 67 5.26 14.01 3.37
C PRO A 67 5.50 12.97 2.28
N GLY A 68 5.36 13.38 1.02
CA GLY A 68 5.70 12.57 -0.14
C GLY A 68 4.51 12.32 -1.08
N PRO A 69 4.78 11.97 -2.34
CA PRO A 69 3.73 11.70 -3.31
C PRO A 69 3.00 10.40 -2.97
N GLN A 70 1.69 10.39 -3.24
CA GLN A 70 0.81 9.24 -3.02
C GLN A 70 0.12 8.80 -4.31
N LEU A 71 -0.07 7.49 -4.44
CA LEU A 71 -0.95 6.85 -5.42
C LEU A 71 -2.03 6.08 -4.65
N VAL A 72 -3.30 6.41 -4.90
CA VAL A 72 -4.45 5.87 -4.16
C VAL A 72 -5.18 4.83 -5.01
N GLU A 73 -5.43 3.68 -4.42
CA GLU A 73 -6.11 2.54 -5.04
C GLU A 73 -7.23 2.00 -4.13
N TRP A 74 -7.99 1.02 -4.63
CA TRP A 74 -9.01 0.29 -3.87
C TRP A 74 -9.99 1.21 -3.14
N GLY A 75 -10.44 2.27 -3.82
CA GLY A 75 -11.41 3.22 -3.27
C GLY A 75 -10.90 4.03 -2.06
N GLY A 76 -9.58 4.17 -1.90
CA GLY A 76 -8.98 4.90 -0.77
C GLY A 76 -8.39 3.99 0.31
N ALA A 77 -8.71 2.69 0.28
CA ALA A 77 -8.26 1.72 1.26
C ALA A 77 -6.76 1.39 1.14
N LEU A 78 -6.20 1.56 -0.05
CA LEU A 78 -4.78 1.33 -0.32
C LEU A 78 -4.15 2.63 -0.79
N ARG A 79 -3.10 3.07 -0.10
CA ARG A 79 -2.31 4.24 -0.49
C ARG A 79 -0.86 3.85 -0.56
N TRP A 80 -0.30 3.92 -1.76
CA TRP A 80 1.13 3.83 -1.96
C TRP A 80 1.75 5.19 -1.68
N LEU A 81 2.82 5.23 -0.91
CA LEU A 81 3.51 6.45 -0.49
C LEU A 81 5.00 6.30 -0.77
N LYS A 82 5.58 7.22 -1.53
CA LYS A 82 7.04 7.38 -1.61
C LYS A 82 7.47 8.39 -0.56
N SER A 83 8.25 7.99 0.43
CA SER A 83 8.65 8.90 1.51
C SER A 83 9.88 8.42 2.26
N ASP A 84 10.75 9.38 2.55
CA ASP A 84 11.93 9.25 3.42
C ASP A 84 11.64 9.63 4.87
N ALA A 85 10.38 9.97 5.18
CA ALA A 85 10.00 10.27 6.55
C ALA A 85 10.29 9.09 7.48
N ASP A 86 10.53 9.41 8.75
CA ASP A 86 10.79 8.41 9.77
C ASP A 86 9.70 7.33 9.79
N ALA A 87 10.13 6.07 9.88
CA ALA A 87 9.23 4.92 9.83
C ALA A 87 8.19 4.95 10.96
N THR A 88 8.57 5.45 12.14
CA THR A 88 7.66 5.59 13.29
C THR A 88 6.61 6.66 13.01
N HIS A 89 6.99 7.77 12.39
CA HIS A 89 6.05 8.81 11.96
C HIS A 89 5.03 8.27 10.96
N ILE A 90 5.48 7.57 9.89
CA ILE A 90 4.57 6.98 8.88
C ILE A 90 3.61 5.97 9.50
N ARG A 91 4.12 5.08 10.35
CA ARG A 91 3.29 4.07 11.04
C ARG A 91 2.30 4.70 12.01
N ASN A 92 2.70 5.74 12.73
CA ASN A 92 1.80 6.48 13.61
C ASN A 92 0.67 7.17 12.83
N ALA A 93 0.98 7.75 11.67
CA ALA A 93 -0.05 8.33 10.79
C ALA A 93 -1.04 7.26 10.29
N ALA A 94 -0.55 6.11 9.86
CA ALA A 94 -1.42 4.99 9.46
C ALA A 94 -2.30 4.49 10.62
N ARG A 95 -1.72 4.34 11.82
CA ARG A 95 -2.46 3.92 13.02
C ARG A 95 -3.54 4.92 13.43
N LYS A 96 -3.29 6.23 13.32
CA LYS A 96 -4.30 7.27 13.56
C LYS A 96 -5.48 7.17 12.57
N ALA A 97 -5.24 6.61 11.39
CA ALA A 97 -6.24 6.34 10.36
C ALA A 97 -6.81 4.90 10.45
N ASP A 98 -6.67 4.25 11.62
CA ASP A 98 -7.09 2.88 11.92
C ASP A 98 -6.57 1.84 10.91
N GLY A 99 -5.31 2.04 10.50
CA GLY A 99 -4.66 1.27 9.47
C GLY A 99 -3.22 0.88 9.82
N HIS A 100 -2.54 0.28 8.86
CA HIS A 100 -1.16 -0.15 8.99
C HIS A 100 -0.32 0.29 7.79
N ALA A 101 0.98 0.45 8.04
CA ALA A 101 1.97 0.81 7.05
C ALA A 101 3.07 -0.25 6.98
N THR A 102 3.29 -0.79 5.79
CA THR A 102 4.36 -1.75 5.49
C THR A 102 5.34 -1.11 4.52
N LEU A 103 6.63 -1.18 4.80
CA LEU A 103 7.67 -0.79 3.87
C LEU A 103 7.77 -1.87 2.79
N PHE A 104 7.22 -1.55 1.63
CA PHE A 104 7.08 -2.48 0.50
C PHE A 104 8.35 -2.57 -0.32
N ARG A 105 8.97 -1.42 -0.62
CA ARG A 105 10.30 -1.35 -1.23
C ARG A 105 11.18 -0.52 -0.33
N ARG A 106 12.30 -1.09 0.13
CA ARG A 106 13.17 -0.43 1.11
C ARG A 106 13.84 0.82 0.58
N GLY A 107 14.25 0.82 -0.70
CA GLY A 107 15.16 1.87 -1.17
C GLY A 107 16.41 1.90 -0.30
N HIS A 108 16.80 3.10 0.14
CA HIS A 108 17.85 3.32 1.12
C HIS A 108 17.40 3.25 2.60
N SER A 109 16.15 2.87 2.90
CA SER A 109 15.68 2.76 4.28
C SER A 109 16.18 1.49 4.98
N HIS A 110 16.67 1.65 6.21
CA HIS A 110 17.06 0.54 7.09
C HIS A 110 15.91 0.07 8.00
N ALA A 111 14.71 0.65 7.89
CA ALA A 111 13.59 0.28 8.74
C ALA A 111 13.14 -1.18 8.50
N GLY A 112 12.61 -1.84 9.54
CA GLY A 112 11.92 -3.12 9.41
C GLY A 112 10.75 -3.01 8.42
N ALA A 113 10.42 -4.10 7.73
CA ALA A 113 9.38 -4.06 6.69
C ALA A 113 7.96 -3.87 7.27
N PHE A 114 7.64 -4.59 8.32
CA PHE A 114 6.26 -4.72 8.80
C PHE A 114 5.86 -3.62 9.77
N HIS A 115 4.56 -3.41 9.89
CA HIS A 115 3.99 -2.61 10.96
C HIS A 115 4.22 -3.34 12.30
N PRO A 116 4.69 -2.65 13.36
CA PRO A 116 4.82 -3.24 14.68
C PRO A 116 3.50 -3.81 15.17
N LEU A 117 3.53 -5.01 15.75
CA LEU A 117 2.36 -5.59 16.38
C LEU A 117 2.19 -5.02 17.78
N PRO A 118 0.95 -4.85 18.26
CA PRO A 118 0.67 -4.76 19.69
C PRO A 118 1.28 -5.95 20.44
N GLU A 119 1.73 -5.72 21.66
CA GLU A 119 2.47 -6.72 22.46
C GLU A 119 1.72 -8.06 22.55
N ALA A 120 0.42 -8.04 22.83
CA ALA A 120 -0.39 -9.26 22.94
C ALA A 120 -0.39 -10.09 21.63
N LEU A 121 -0.43 -9.42 20.47
CA LEU A 121 -0.36 -10.08 19.17
C LEU A 121 1.05 -10.59 18.86
N MET A 122 2.09 -9.87 19.28
CA MET A 122 3.47 -10.35 19.16
C MET A 122 3.68 -11.65 19.95
N GLN A 123 3.17 -11.72 21.18
CA GLN A 123 3.25 -12.94 22.00
C GLN A 123 2.51 -14.12 21.36
N LEU A 124 1.34 -13.87 20.76
CA LEU A 124 0.64 -14.89 19.98
C LEU A 124 1.46 -15.34 18.77
N HIS A 125 2.06 -14.40 18.03
CA HIS A 125 2.89 -14.70 16.87
C HIS A 125 4.09 -15.59 17.24
N LYS A 126 4.77 -15.28 18.35
CA LYS A 126 5.87 -16.10 18.91
C LYS A 126 5.43 -17.53 19.20
N ARG A 127 4.27 -17.72 19.85
CA ARG A 127 3.74 -19.06 20.14
C ARG A 127 3.40 -19.85 18.88
N VAL A 128 2.78 -19.21 17.89
CA VAL A 128 2.48 -19.86 16.60
C VAL A 128 3.78 -20.26 15.90
N LYS A 129 4.77 -19.36 15.85
CA LYS A 129 6.08 -19.62 15.26
C LYS A 129 6.80 -20.79 15.94
N GLN A 130 6.81 -20.82 17.27
CA GLN A 130 7.43 -21.90 18.04
C GLN A 130 6.74 -23.26 17.82
N ALA A 131 5.41 -23.27 17.70
CA ALA A 131 4.66 -24.50 17.46
C ALA A 131 4.89 -25.06 16.05
N MET A 132 4.99 -24.18 15.04
CA MET A 132 5.15 -24.59 13.64
C MET A 132 6.60 -24.85 13.23
N ASP A 133 7.56 -24.15 13.85
CA ASP A 133 8.99 -24.26 13.54
C ASP A 133 9.81 -24.27 14.85
N PRO A 134 9.74 -25.34 15.66
CA PRO A 134 10.40 -25.39 16.96
C PRO A 134 11.93 -25.28 16.89
N ALA A 135 12.51 -25.69 15.75
CA ALA A 135 13.94 -25.62 15.48
C ALA A 135 14.39 -24.27 14.88
N GLY A 136 13.44 -23.37 14.55
CA GLY A 136 13.74 -22.03 14.03
C GLY A 136 14.44 -22.02 12.67
N ILE A 137 14.16 -23.02 11.81
CA ILE A 137 14.85 -23.19 10.52
C ILE A 137 14.25 -22.27 9.45
N LEU A 138 12.95 -21.98 9.53
CA LEU A 138 12.24 -21.24 8.49
C LEU A 138 12.37 -19.73 8.71
N ASN A 139 13.11 -19.03 7.85
CA ASN A 139 13.14 -17.56 7.80
C ASN A 139 13.48 -16.89 9.15
N ARG A 140 14.50 -17.37 9.86
CA ARG A 140 14.94 -16.81 11.16
C ARG A 140 15.20 -15.29 11.05
N GLY A 141 14.70 -14.51 12.00
CA GLY A 141 14.84 -13.05 12.02
C GLY A 141 14.10 -12.32 10.89
N ARG A 142 13.27 -13.02 10.10
CA ARG A 142 12.42 -12.40 9.07
C ARG A 142 11.10 -11.97 9.69
N MET A 143 10.45 -10.99 9.06
CA MET A 143 9.26 -10.29 9.56
C MET A 143 9.53 -9.38 10.76
N TYR A 144 9.87 -9.97 11.90
CA TYR A 144 10.25 -9.25 13.11
C TYR A 144 11.58 -9.81 13.61
N SER A 145 12.48 -8.94 14.07
CA SER A 145 13.83 -9.31 14.51
C SER A 145 13.82 -10.32 15.67
N ASP A 146 12.75 -10.29 16.45
CA ASP A 146 12.61 -11.03 17.71
C ASP A 146 11.87 -12.37 17.52
N LEU A 147 11.75 -12.84 16.25
CA LEU A 147 11.13 -14.11 15.83
C LEU A 147 12.12 -15.10 15.22
#